data_AF-A0A2M6R981-F1
#
_entry.id   AF-A0A2M6R981-F1
#
_cell.length_a   1.000
_cell.length_b   1.000
_cell.length_c   1.000
_cell.angle_alpha   90.00
_cell.angle_beta   90.00
_cell.angle_gamma   90.00
#
_symmetry.space_group_name_H-M   'P 1'
#
loop_
_entity.id
_entity.type
_entity.pdbx_description
1 polymer ?
#
loop_
_entity_poly.entity_id
_entity_poly.type
_entity_poly.pdbx_seq_one_letter_code
_entity_poly.pdbx_strand_id
1 'polypeptide(L)'
;MTIKRGFTLIELLIVIAIIGILAGVLITSLSGQRVKAYNANALTTLESVKPIAFGCVLDNKELTTYTTTDGGGAICAGITENWPSLETTKTKWKYESLTSVPADATFSYVATSGVAGTAPTITCTQAGCVKSGTGW
;
A
#
# COMPACT_ATOMS: atom_id res chain seq x y z
N MET A 1 -47.72 18.93 -34.70
CA MET A 1 -46.56 18.58 -35.55
C MET A 1 -45.30 18.80 -34.72
N THR A 2 -44.72 17.75 -34.16
CA THR A 2 -43.52 17.86 -33.31
C THR A 2 -42.27 17.94 -34.19
N ILE A 3 -41.64 19.11 -34.25
CA ILE A 3 -40.37 19.31 -34.97
C ILE A 3 -39.29 18.49 -34.26
N LYS A 4 -38.87 17.36 -34.85
CA LYS A 4 -37.67 16.64 -34.39
C LYS A 4 -36.45 17.46 -34.80
N ARG A 5 -35.79 18.10 -33.81
CA ARG A 5 -34.49 18.75 -34.00
C ARG A 5 -33.42 17.66 -34.14
N GLY A 6 -32.72 17.63 -35.27
CA GLY A 6 -31.54 16.80 -35.46
C GLY A 6 -30.30 17.49 -34.89
N PHE A 7 -29.36 16.70 -34.37
CA PHE A 7 -28.03 17.17 -33.99
C PHE A 7 -27.21 17.49 -35.26
N THR A 8 -26.47 18.59 -35.27
CA THR A 8 -25.55 18.88 -36.38
C THR A 8 -24.26 18.08 -36.22
N LEU A 9 -23.65 17.71 -37.35
CA LEU A 9 -22.36 17.02 -37.36
C LEU A 9 -21.25 17.86 -36.71
N ILE A 10 -21.33 19.19 -36.82
CA ILE A 10 -20.33 20.08 -36.23
C ILE A 10 -20.44 20.15 -34.70
N GLU A 11 -21.66 20.11 -34.15
CA GLU A 11 -21.87 20.02 -32.70
C GLU A 11 -21.26 18.73 -32.14
N LEU A 12 -21.45 17.60 -32.83
CA LEU A 12 -20.89 16.33 -32.40
C LEU A 12 -19.35 16.31 -32.52
N LEU A 13 -18.81 16.94 -33.57
CA LEU A 13 -17.36 17.01 -33.80
C LEU A 13 -16.64 17.87 -32.75
N ILE A 14 -17.21 19.01 -32.36
CA ILE A 14 -16.63 19.88 -31.33
C ILE A 14 -16.64 19.17 -29.97
N VAL A 15 -17.70 18.41 -29.67
CA VAL A 15 -17.80 17.68 -28.39
C VAL A 15 -16.70 16.63 -28.26
N ILE A 16 -16.47 15.80 -29.29
CA ILE A 16 -15.40 14.80 -29.24
C ILE A 16 -14.00 15.45 -29.18
N ALA A 17 -13.83 16.62 -29.82
CA ALA A 17 -12.59 17.37 -29.76
C ALA A 17 -12.29 17.87 -28.34
N ILE A 18 -13.29 18.43 -27.65
CA ILE A 18 -13.14 18.90 -26.27
C ILE A 18 -12.90 17.73 -25.30
N ILE A 19 -13.68 16.64 -25.43
CA ILE A 19 -13.48 15.43 -24.60
C ILE A 19 -12.07 14.87 -24.81
N GLY A 20 -11.54 14.87 -26.04
CA GLY A 20 -10.19 14.42 -26.34
C GLY A 20 -9.10 15.23 -25.63
N ILE A 21 -9.23 16.56 -25.61
CA ILE A 21 -8.28 17.45 -24.91
C ILE A 21 -8.33 17.21 -23.40
N LEU A 22 -9.53 17.14 -22.82
CA LEU A 22 -9.71 16.91 -21.39
C LEU A 22 -9.20 15.53 -20.96
N ALA A 23 -9.45 14.49 -21.75
CA ALA A 23 -8.97 13.13 -21.48
C ALA A 23 -7.45 13.03 -21.51
N GLY A 24 -6.78 13.73 -22.43
CA GLY A 24 -5.31 13.74 -22.53
C GLY A 24 -4.62 14.23 -21.25
N VAL A 25 -5.11 15.31 -20.65
CA VAL A 25 -4.54 15.85 -19.41
C VAL A 25 -4.76 14.90 -18.23
N LEU A 26 -5.95 14.30 -18.13
CA LEU A 26 -6.32 13.41 -17.02
C LEU A 26 -5.44 12.15 -16.93
N ILE A 27 -5.06 11.55 -18.07
CA ILE A 27 -4.28 10.30 -18.10
C ILE A 27 -2.90 10.48 -17.45
N THR A 28 -2.24 11.61 -17.67
CA THR A 28 -0.89 11.88 -17.14
C THR A 28 -0.88 12.00 -15.61
N SER A 29 -1.96 12.50 -15.02
CA SER A 29 -2.09 12.62 -13.56
C SER A 29 -2.36 11.29 -12.84
N LEU A 30 -3.03 10.35 -13.51
CA LEU A 30 -3.53 9.12 -12.91
C LEU A 30 -2.42 8.09 -12.65
N SER A 31 -1.36 8.08 -13.46
CA SER A 31 -0.23 7.15 -13.31
C SER A 31 0.49 7.33 -11.98
N GLY A 32 0.76 8.58 -11.58
CA GLY A 32 1.36 8.91 -10.28
C GLY A 32 0.45 8.57 -9.10
N GLN A 33 -0.85 8.89 -9.19
CA GLN A 33 -1.81 8.64 -8.11
C GLN A 33 -1.99 7.14 -7.81
N ARG A 34 -1.89 6.27 -8.81
CA ARG A 34 -1.95 4.81 -8.61
C ARG A 34 -0.80 4.32 -7.72
N VAL A 35 0.42 4.79 -7.96
CA VAL A 35 1.59 4.41 -7.13
C VAL A 35 1.39 4.86 -5.68
N LYS A 36 0.92 6.09 -5.47
CA LYS A 36 0.59 6.59 -4.12
C LYS A 36 -0.49 5.75 -3.43
N ALA A 37 -1.51 5.32 -4.17
CA ALA A 37 -2.56 4.46 -3.65
C ALA A 37 -2.02 3.08 -3.23
N TYR A 38 -1.11 2.48 -4.01
CA TYR A 38 -0.45 1.23 -3.62
C TYR A 38 0.44 1.40 -2.38
N ASN A 39 1.18 2.51 -2.28
CA ASN A 39 1.98 2.81 -1.09
C ASN A 39 1.11 3.04 0.16
N ALA A 40 -0.03 3.73 0.01
CA ALA A 40 -0.99 3.91 1.09
C ALA A 40 -1.60 2.57 1.53
N ASN A 41 -1.92 1.69 0.59
CA ASN A 41 -2.41 0.34 0.90
C ASN A 41 -1.37 -0.49 1.67
N ALA A 42 -0.09 -0.40 1.30
CA ALA A 42 0.98 -1.06 2.03
C ALA A 42 1.07 -0.55 3.48
N LEU A 43 0.97 0.75 3.69
CA LEU A 43 0.93 1.33 5.04
C LEU A 43 -0.25 0.80 5.86
N THR A 44 -1.47 0.86 5.33
CA THR A 44 -2.66 0.38 6.04
C THR A 44 -2.59 -1.11 6.35
N THR A 45 -2.01 -1.89 5.43
CA THR A 45 -1.78 -3.32 5.61
C THR A 45 -0.77 -3.61 6.71
N LEU A 46 0.29 -2.81 6.82
CA LEU A 46 1.28 -2.96 7.89
C LEU A 46 0.75 -2.45 9.24
N GLU A 47 -0.06 -1.41 9.25
CA GLU A 47 -0.72 -0.91 10.47
C GLU A 47 -1.71 -1.91 11.07
N SER A 48 -2.37 -2.73 10.24
CA SER A 48 -3.32 -3.75 10.71
C SER A 48 -2.65 -4.88 11.50
N VAL A 49 -1.36 -5.12 11.31
CA VAL A 49 -0.57 -6.10 12.06
C VAL A 49 -0.27 -5.63 13.48
N LYS A 50 -0.17 -4.31 13.70
CA LYS A 50 0.21 -3.70 14.98
C LYS A 50 -0.55 -4.24 16.20
N PRO A 51 -1.90 -4.30 16.23
CA PRO A 51 -2.63 -4.82 17.39
C PRO A 51 -2.31 -6.28 17.70
N ILE A 52 -2.11 -7.11 16.67
CA ILE A 52 -1.79 -8.53 16.81
C ILE A 52 -0.36 -8.67 17.36
N ALA A 53 0.60 -7.97 16.73
CA ALA A 53 2.00 -7.96 17.17
C ALA A 53 2.15 -7.45 18.61
N PHE A 54 1.38 -6.44 18.98
CA PHE A 54 1.35 -5.93 20.36
C PHE A 54 0.79 -6.97 21.33
N GLY A 55 -0.30 -7.65 20.98
CA GLY A 55 -0.83 -8.76 21.78
C GLY A 55 0.19 -9.87 22.01
N CYS A 56 0.95 -10.25 20.97
CA CYS A 56 2.01 -11.25 21.08
C CYS A 56 3.09 -10.86 22.09
N VAL A 57 3.62 -9.64 22.02
CA VAL A 57 4.68 -9.22 22.95
C VAL A 57 4.16 -9.03 24.37
N LEU A 58 2.88 -8.66 24.56
CA LEU A 58 2.24 -8.61 25.88
C LEU A 58 2.09 -10.00 26.50
N ASP A 59 1.85 -11.02 25.68
CA ASP A 59 1.81 -12.42 26.10
C ASP A 59 3.22 -13.02 26.29
N ASN A 60 4.28 -12.20 26.30
CA ASN A 60 5.68 -12.61 26.36
C ASN A 60 6.10 -13.55 25.21
N LYS A 61 5.48 -13.41 24.04
CA LYS A 61 5.81 -14.18 22.83
C LYS A 61 6.63 -13.35 21.87
N GLU A 62 7.66 -13.98 21.29
CA GLU A 62 8.39 -13.39 20.18
C GLU A 62 7.56 -13.39 18.90
N LEU A 63 7.76 -12.38 18.07
CA LEU A 63 7.21 -12.35 16.73
C LEU A 63 7.97 -13.37 15.89
N THR A 64 7.24 -14.16 15.12
CA THR A 64 7.81 -15.14 14.20
C THR A 64 8.10 -14.49 12.86
N THR A 65 9.22 -14.90 12.25
CA THR A 65 9.63 -14.37 10.94
C THR A 65 8.63 -14.74 9.86
N TYR A 66 8.59 -13.91 8.82
CA TYR A 66 7.77 -14.09 7.63
C TYR A 66 8.24 -15.29 6.80
N THR A 67 7.31 -16.08 6.25
CA THR A 67 7.65 -17.25 5.43
C THR A 67 8.19 -16.88 4.05
N THR A 68 7.74 -15.75 3.51
CA THR A 68 8.19 -15.21 2.23
C THR A 68 8.50 -13.73 2.40
N THR A 69 9.28 -13.14 1.48
CA THR A 69 9.67 -11.72 1.59
C THR A 69 8.48 -10.77 1.53
N ASP A 70 7.32 -11.22 1.07
CA ASP A 70 6.08 -10.46 0.95
C ASP A 70 5.04 -10.81 2.01
N GLY A 71 5.30 -11.78 2.92
CA GLY A 71 4.42 -12.10 4.05
C GLY A 71 4.34 -13.59 4.38
N GLY A 72 3.19 -14.00 4.93
CA GLY A 72 2.94 -15.36 5.37
C GLY A 72 3.67 -15.77 6.64
N GLY A 73 3.37 -16.98 7.13
CA GLY A 73 3.75 -17.43 8.46
C GLY A 73 2.91 -16.75 9.54
N ALA A 74 2.68 -17.44 10.67
CA ALA A 74 1.98 -16.84 11.80
C ALA A 74 2.75 -15.61 12.30
N ILE A 75 2.07 -14.63 12.90
CA ILE A 75 2.72 -13.43 13.45
C ILE A 75 3.48 -13.75 14.74
N CYS A 76 2.96 -14.68 15.55
CA CYS A 76 3.67 -15.24 16.71
C CYS A 76 3.17 -16.66 17.01
N ALA A 77 3.81 -17.32 17.98
CA ALA A 77 3.45 -18.69 18.34
C ALA A 77 2.03 -18.81 18.95
N GLY A 78 1.25 -19.75 18.43
CA GLY A 78 -0.07 -20.09 18.97
C GLY A 78 -1.21 -19.17 18.55
N ILE A 79 -1.04 -18.40 17.47
CA ILE A 79 -2.12 -17.65 16.81
C ILE A 79 -2.27 -18.10 15.36
N THR A 80 -3.45 -17.86 14.77
CA THR A 80 -3.76 -18.25 13.38
C THR A 80 -3.55 -17.13 12.37
N GLU A 81 -3.34 -15.91 12.84
CA GLU A 81 -3.16 -14.74 12.01
C GLU A 81 -1.76 -14.71 11.42
N ASN A 82 -1.70 -14.63 10.09
CA ASN A 82 -0.47 -14.59 9.34
C ASN A 82 -0.05 -13.16 9.02
N TRP A 83 1.25 -12.98 8.74
CA TRP A 83 1.73 -11.76 8.11
C TRP A 83 1.00 -11.53 6.78
N PRO A 84 0.38 -10.36 6.57
CA PRO A 84 -0.37 -10.09 5.36
C PRO A 84 0.57 -9.99 4.15
N SER A 85 0.07 -10.45 3.00
CA SER A 85 0.79 -10.34 1.73
C SER A 85 0.83 -8.88 1.27
N LEU A 86 2.03 -8.38 0.98
CA LEU A 86 2.26 -7.04 0.45
C LEU A 86 2.23 -7.03 -1.10
N GLU A 87 1.93 -5.87 -1.69
CA GLU A 87 1.87 -5.71 -3.15
C GLU A 87 3.25 -5.89 -3.81
N THR A 88 3.45 -7.04 -4.46
CA THR A 88 4.73 -7.45 -5.08
C THR A 88 4.87 -7.06 -6.55
N THR A 89 3.81 -6.66 -7.24
CA THR A 89 3.86 -6.45 -8.70
C THR A 89 4.15 -4.99 -9.05
N LYS A 90 3.41 -4.05 -8.46
CA LYS A 90 3.51 -2.62 -8.82
C LYS A 90 4.61 -1.90 -8.04
N THR A 91 4.52 -1.97 -6.72
CA THR A 91 5.43 -1.28 -5.78
C THR A 91 6.46 -2.22 -5.17
N LYS A 92 6.34 -3.54 -5.40
CA LYS A 92 7.32 -4.55 -5.01
C LYS A 92 7.68 -4.47 -3.51
N TRP A 93 6.69 -4.24 -2.65
CA TRP A 93 6.90 -4.15 -1.21
C TRP A 93 7.35 -5.49 -0.64
N LYS A 94 8.30 -5.44 0.28
CA LYS A 94 8.87 -6.62 0.96
C LYS A 94 9.17 -6.30 2.41
N TYR A 95 8.97 -7.26 3.29
CA TYR A 95 9.51 -7.23 4.65
C TYR A 95 11.03 -7.39 4.61
N GLU A 96 11.72 -6.55 5.37
CA GLU A 96 13.18 -6.43 5.36
C GLU A 96 13.78 -6.88 6.70
N SER A 97 13.24 -6.38 7.82
CA SER A 97 13.68 -6.76 9.15
C SER A 97 12.53 -6.88 10.14
N LEU A 98 12.68 -7.79 11.10
CA LEU A 98 11.79 -8.02 12.22
C LEU A 98 12.61 -8.09 13.51
N THR A 99 12.15 -7.42 14.55
CA THR A 99 12.72 -7.51 15.90
C THR A 99 11.58 -7.46 16.91
N SER A 100 11.60 -8.32 17.91
CA SER A 100 10.67 -8.29 19.04
C SER A 100 11.43 -8.54 20.33
N VAL A 101 11.19 -7.72 21.35
CA VAL A 101 11.70 -7.91 22.70
C VAL A 101 10.49 -8.00 23.63
N PRO A 102 9.97 -9.23 23.88
CA PRO A 102 8.75 -9.40 24.65
C PRO A 102 8.87 -8.89 26.09
N ALA A 103 10.07 -9.00 26.68
CA ALA A 103 10.35 -8.50 28.03
C ALA A 103 10.11 -6.99 28.18
N ASP A 104 10.30 -6.21 27.11
CA ASP A 104 10.08 -4.76 27.09
C ASP A 104 8.75 -4.37 26.42
N ALA A 105 7.94 -5.35 26.02
CA ALA A 105 6.74 -5.15 25.19
C ALA A 105 7.01 -4.31 23.92
N THR A 106 8.21 -4.46 23.34
CA THR A 106 8.62 -3.71 22.15
C THR A 106 8.74 -4.60 20.92
N PHE A 107 8.43 -4.04 19.76
CA PHE A 107 8.66 -4.67 18.47
C PHE A 107 8.97 -3.63 17.40
N SER A 108 9.61 -4.10 16.34
CA SER A 108 9.85 -3.35 15.13
C SER A 108 9.75 -4.29 13.93
N TYR A 109 8.95 -3.94 12.93
CA TYR A 109 8.99 -4.59 11.62
C TYR A 109 9.09 -3.54 10.53
N VAL A 110 9.91 -3.84 9.53
CA VAL A 110 10.27 -2.91 8.46
C VAL A 110 9.89 -3.52 7.13
N ALA A 111 9.25 -2.73 6.28
CA ALA A 111 9.03 -3.07 4.89
C ALA A 111 9.61 -1.99 3.96
N THR A 112 10.18 -2.40 2.84
CA THR A 112 10.78 -1.54 1.83
C THR A 112 10.17 -1.81 0.47
N SER A 113 9.95 -0.75 -0.31
CA SER A 113 9.51 -0.88 -1.71
C SER A 113 10.69 -1.22 -2.62
N GLY A 114 10.50 -2.17 -3.52
CA GLY A 114 11.47 -2.58 -4.54
C GLY A 114 11.39 -1.79 -5.86
N VAL A 115 10.77 -0.60 -5.88
CA VAL A 115 10.75 0.25 -7.09
C VAL A 115 12.14 0.86 -7.29
N ALA A 116 12.74 0.67 -8.48
CA ALA A 116 14.08 1.17 -8.76
C ALA A 116 14.12 2.71 -8.69
N GLY A 117 15.07 3.26 -7.91
CA GLY A 117 15.27 4.71 -7.77
C GLY A 117 14.47 5.41 -6.67
N THR A 118 13.56 4.71 -6.01
CA THR A 118 12.84 5.17 -4.81
C THR A 118 12.81 4.04 -3.80
N ALA A 119 13.41 4.22 -2.63
CA ALA A 119 13.36 3.26 -1.54
C ALA A 119 12.51 3.82 -0.39
N PRO A 120 11.18 3.99 -0.56
CA PRO A 120 10.33 4.31 0.56
C PRO A 120 10.28 3.10 1.49
N THR A 121 10.44 3.36 2.78
CA THR A 121 10.49 2.35 3.84
C THR A 121 9.42 2.68 4.87
N ILE A 122 8.73 1.66 5.35
CA ILE A 122 7.75 1.72 6.43
C ILE A 122 8.33 0.99 7.62
N THR A 123 8.48 1.69 8.74
CA THR A 123 8.92 1.11 10.00
C THR A 123 7.76 1.18 10.99
N CYS A 124 7.29 0.03 11.44
CA CYS A 124 6.20 -0.07 12.39
C CYS A 124 6.72 -0.53 13.75
N THR A 125 6.34 0.21 14.79
CA THR A 125 6.68 -0.05 16.19
C THR A 125 5.43 0.03 17.06
N GLN A 126 5.56 -0.19 18.37
CA GLN A 126 4.47 0.03 19.33
C GLN A 126 3.86 1.44 19.25
N ALA A 127 4.65 2.47 18.89
CA ALA A 127 4.17 3.85 18.77
C ALA A 127 3.36 4.10 17.49
N GLY A 128 3.54 3.28 16.45
CA GLY A 128 2.91 3.44 15.15
C GLY A 128 3.84 3.14 13.98
N CYS A 129 3.34 3.34 12.77
CA CYS A 129 4.08 3.16 11.53
C CYS A 129 4.55 4.51 10.97
N VAL A 130 5.86 4.63 10.74
CA VAL A 130 6.48 5.82 10.18
C VAL A 130 6.99 5.55 8.78
N LYS A 131 6.84 6.56 7.92
CA LYS A 131 7.28 6.59 6.53
C LYS A 131 8.66 7.23 6.44
N SER A 132 9.58 6.61 5.70
CA SER A 132 10.89 7.17 5.38
C SER A 132 11.18 7.03 3.88
N GLY A 133 12.16 7.76 3.38
CA GLY A 133 12.59 7.72 1.97
C GLY A 133 11.74 8.57 1.02
N THR A 134 12.07 8.49 -0.27
CA THR A 134 11.40 9.21 -1.37
C THR A 134 10.47 8.28 -2.14
N GLY A 135 9.48 8.83 -2.86
CA GLY A 135 8.58 8.05 -3.72
C GLY A 135 7.19 7.74 -3.13
N TRP A 136 6.70 8.59 -2.22
CA TRP A 136 5.38 8.50 -1.59
C TRP A 136 4.22 9.00 -2.45
#